data_AF-A0A662RUM8-F1
#
_entry.id   AF-A0A662RUM8-F1
#
_cell.length_a   1.000
_cell.length_b   1.000
_cell.length_c   1.000
_cell.angle_alpha   90.00
_cell.angle_beta   90.00
_cell.angle_gamma   90.00
#
_symmetry.space_group_name_H-M   'P 1'
#
loop_
_entity.id
_entity.type
_entity.pdbx_description
1 polymer ?
#
loop_
_entity_poly.entity_id
_entity_poly.type
_entity_poly.pdbx_seq_one_letter_code
_entity_poly.pdbx_strand_id
1 'polypeptide(L)'
;MDKRRGERWDMASYERWLRRISGRDEPADLYEDALLIIDEREEAPITIASVHEFLHNLGRYEDERFFSLSGLYLSAMINVLSQCGASASGDEIVIDLRHLKLLDFVGYRNRAHVVVYGDVGSNTGCEMECGVLHVYGNAFGSVGKRMKGGEILIEGDVGYWAGEGMRGGSIVVTGNAKDALGVEMEGGDIVVEGNAGSYVGRYMRGGRIVVLGNVGHWLGQFMSDGEIIVWGNAENGVGNWMRGGYIRIDGDAGELLGLNMLAGAIRIKNMVITCVSRR
;
A
#
# COMPACT_ATOMS: atom_id res chain seq x y z
N MET A 1 20.65 21.79 -39.12
CA MET A 1 20.62 21.94 -37.64
C MET A 1 19.39 21.21 -37.15
N ASP A 2 19.59 19.95 -36.77
CA ASP A 2 18.53 19.01 -36.42
C ASP A 2 18.21 19.14 -34.92
N LYS A 3 17.00 19.62 -34.61
CA LYS A 3 16.51 19.83 -33.24
C LYS A 3 15.81 18.58 -32.65
N ARG A 4 16.05 17.37 -33.18
CA ARG A 4 15.36 16.12 -32.75
C ARG A 4 16.29 15.03 -32.21
N ARG A 5 17.38 15.41 -31.53
CA ARG A 5 18.37 14.46 -31.00
C ARG A 5 18.69 14.59 -29.51
N GLY A 6 18.01 15.47 -28.78
CA GLY A 6 18.04 15.48 -27.32
C GLY A 6 16.84 14.69 -26.81
N GLU A 7 17.09 13.76 -25.88
CA GLU A 7 16.08 13.23 -24.94
C GLU A 7 15.02 12.32 -25.55
N ARG A 8 15.40 11.07 -25.86
CA ARG A 8 14.46 9.97 -26.08
C ARG A 8 14.86 8.84 -25.15
N TRP A 9 14.03 8.50 -24.18
CA TRP A 9 14.23 7.39 -23.26
C TRP A 9 14.31 6.09 -24.05
N ASP A 10 15.43 5.37 -23.94
CA ASP A 10 15.61 4.11 -24.63
C ASP A 10 14.93 2.97 -23.86
N MET A 11 14.02 2.27 -24.53
CA MET A 11 13.35 1.09 -23.96
C MET A 11 14.28 -0.13 -23.88
N ALA A 12 15.49 -0.08 -24.46
CA ALA A 12 16.45 -1.19 -24.43
C ALA A 12 16.81 -1.64 -23.00
N SER A 13 16.89 -0.70 -22.05
CA SER A 13 17.15 -1.00 -20.64
C SER A 13 15.97 -1.76 -20.01
N TYR A 14 14.74 -1.31 -20.27
CA TYR A 14 13.54 -2.01 -19.82
C TYR A 14 13.39 -3.40 -20.48
N GLU A 15 13.66 -3.54 -21.76
CA GLU A 15 13.63 -4.83 -22.46
C GLU A 15 14.70 -5.80 -21.95
N ARG A 16 15.85 -5.28 -21.51
CA ARG A 16 16.88 -6.08 -20.85
C ARG A 16 16.39 -6.59 -19.51
N TRP A 17 15.75 -5.73 -18.72
CA TRP A 17 15.13 -6.10 -17.44
C TRP A 17 14.01 -7.13 -17.63
N LEU A 18 13.08 -6.89 -18.57
CA LEU A 18 11.96 -7.78 -18.90
C LEU A 18 12.41 -9.19 -19.31
N ARG A 19 13.57 -9.31 -19.99
CA ARG A 19 14.16 -10.61 -20.31
C ARG A 19 14.70 -11.35 -19.08
N ARG A 20 15.24 -10.63 -18.09
CA ARG A 20 15.76 -11.24 -16.85
C ARG A 20 14.64 -11.77 -15.95
N ILE A 21 13.55 -11.02 -15.81
CA ILE A 21 12.44 -11.42 -14.91
C ILE A 21 11.73 -12.72 -15.34
N SER A 22 11.97 -13.19 -16.56
CA SER A 22 11.43 -14.46 -17.07
C SER A 22 11.85 -15.69 -16.25
N GLY A 23 12.91 -15.58 -15.42
CA GLY A 23 13.40 -16.61 -14.50
C GLY A 23 12.69 -16.74 -13.15
N ARG A 24 11.82 -15.80 -12.79
CA ARG A 24 11.11 -15.66 -11.49
C ARG A 24 12.02 -15.61 -10.25
N ASP A 25 12.37 -14.39 -9.87
CA ASP A 25 13.00 -14.05 -8.59
C ASP A 25 12.01 -13.35 -7.64
N GLU A 26 12.41 -13.15 -6.38
CA GLU A 26 11.61 -12.38 -5.40
C GLU A 26 11.46 -10.92 -5.84
N PRO A 27 10.37 -10.20 -5.50
CA PRO A 27 10.17 -8.80 -5.92
C PRO A 27 11.33 -7.87 -5.53
N ALA A 28 12.01 -8.16 -4.42
CA ALA A 28 13.22 -7.45 -4.03
C ALA A 28 14.34 -7.63 -5.05
N ASP A 29 14.62 -8.87 -5.48
CA ASP A 29 15.66 -9.17 -6.46
C ASP A 29 15.34 -8.52 -7.81
N LEU A 30 14.08 -8.58 -8.26
CA LEU A 30 13.64 -7.93 -9.50
C LEU A 30 13.81 -6.40 -9.44
N TYR A 31 13.57 -5.80 -8.28
CA TYR A 31 13.77 -4.37 -8.05
C TYR A 31 15.27 -3.99 -8.02
N GLU A 32 16.11 -4.78 -7.36
CA GLU A 32 17.57 -4.56 -7.37
C GLU A 32 18.14 -4.72 -8.79
N ASP A 33 17.65 -5.70 -9.56
CA ASP A 33 18.01 -5.87 -10.97
C ASP A 33 17.61 -4.66 -11.82
N ALA A 34 16.44 -4.05 -11.55
CA ALA A 34 16.03 -2.82 -12.19
C ALA A 34 16.99 -1.67 -11.86
N LEU A 35 17.36 -1.50 -10.58
CA LEU A 35 18.32 -0.48 -10.16
C LEU A 35 19.68 -0.67 -10.83
N LEU A 36 20.20 -1.90 -10.90
CA LEU A 36 21.47 -2.20 -11.57
C LEU A 36 21.44 -1.82 -13.04
N ILE A 37 20.38 -2.22 -13.78
CA ILE A 37 20.25 -1.90 -15.21
C ILE A 37 20.10 -0.39 -15.43
N ILE A 38 19.38 0.28 -14.53
CA ILE A 38 19.20 1.73 -14.56
C ILE A 38 20.54 2.44 -14.27
N ASP A 39 21.36 1.97 -13.34
CA ASP A 39 22.66 2.57 -12.99
C ASP A 39 23.75 2.32 -14.05
N GLU A 40 23.75 1.13 -14.68
CA GLU A 40 24.71 0.73 -15.73
C GLU A 40 24.52 1.49 -17.06
N ARG A 41 23.50 2.33 -17.20
CA ARG A 41 23.21 3.01 -18.46
C ARG A 41 24.24 4.12 -18.74
N GLU A 42 24.72 4.19 -19.98
CA GLU A 42 25.52 5.32 -20.48
C GLU A 42 24.66 6.54 -20.87
N GLU A 43 23.35 6.46 -20.64
CA GLU A 43 22.36 7.47 -21.02
C GLU A 43 22.32 8.67 -20.07
N ALA A 44 21.52 9.67 -20.44
CA ALA A 44 21.26 10.83 -19.61
C ALA A 44 20.68 10.45 -18.21
N PRO A 45 20.84 11.33 -17.20
CA PRO A 45 20.19 11.18 -15.91
C PRO A 45 18.67 10.97 -16.03
N ILE A 46 18.07 10.26 -15.07
CA ILE A 46 16.60 10.13 -15.04
C ILE A 46 16.04 11.53 -14.81
N THR A 47 15.06 11.90 -15.62
CA THR A 47 14.26 13.12 -15.43
C THR A 47 12.78 12.76 -15.35
N ILE A 48 11.94 13.72 -14.97
CA ILE A 48 10.48 13.55 -15.06
C ILE A 48 10.06 13.21 -16.50
N ALA A 49 10.67 13.84 -17.50
CA ALA A 49 10.40 13.55 -18.92
C ALA A 49 10.73 12.09 -19.28
N SER A 50 11.82 11.55 -18.73
CA SER A 50 12.20 10.13 -18.91
C SER A 50 11.13 9.18 -18.34
N VAL A 51 10.56 9.49 -17.17
CA VAL A 51 9.47 8.70 -16.57
C VAL A 51 8.21 8.76 -17.44
N HIS A 52 7.83 9.94 -17.92
CA HIS A 52 6.66 10.12 -18.79
C HIS A 52 6.83 9.40 -20.13
N GLU A 53 8.02 9.46 -20.72
CA GLU A 53 8.30 8.77 -21.96
C GLU A 53 8.33 7.24 -21.79
N PHE A 54 8.86 6.75 -20.68
CA PHE A 54 8.77 5.35 -20.32
C PHE A 54 7.31 4.89 -20.27
N LEU A 55 6.45 5.60 -19.54
CA LEU A 55 5.02 5.30 -19.44
C LEU A 55 4.31 5.32 -20.81
N HIS A 56 4.61 6.32 -21.65
CA HIS A 56 4.06 6.42 -23.00
C HIS A 56 4.42 5.20 -23.87
N ASN A 57 5.65 4.70 -23.76
CA ASN A 57 6.10 3.54 -24.53
C ASN A 57 5.69 2.20 -23.89
N LEU A 58 5.43 2.19 -22.57
CA LEU A 58 5.08 1.00 -21.81
C LEU A 58 3.82 0.31 -22.35
N GLY A 59 2.86 1.07 -22.90
CA GLY A 59 1.65 0.53 -23.52
C GLY A 59 1.88 -0.48 -24.66
N ARG A 60 3.08 -0.49 -25.27
CA ARG A 60 3.45 -1.49 -26.30
C ARG A 60 3.71 -2.89 -25.74
N TYR A 61 3.89 -3.01 -24.43
CA TYR A 61 4.28 -4.24 -23.75
C TYR A 61 3.12 -4.84 -22.94
N GLU A 62 1.89 -4.32 -23.07
CA GLU A 62 0.73 -4.76 -22.28
C GLU A 62 0.35 -6.24 -22.45
N ASP A 63 0.76 -6.86 -23.54
CA ASP A 63 0.50 -8.29 -23.81
C ASP A 63 1.65 -9.19 -23.34
N GLU A 64 2.70 -8.61 -22.75
CA GLU A 64 3.80 -9.36 -22.16
C GLU A 64 3.37 -10.05 -20.86
N ARG A 65 3.86 -11.28 -20.66
CA ARG A 65 3.42 -12.18 -19.57
C ARG A 65 3.54 -11.59 -18.16
N PHE A 66 4.49 -10.67 -17.96
CA PHE A 66 4.83 -10.08 -16.67
C PHE A 66 4.64 -8.57 -16.64
N PHE A 67 3.79 -8.05 -17.53
CA PHE A 67 3.54 -6.62 -17.67
C PHE A 67 3.18 -5.93 -16.34
N SER A 68 2.40 -6.57 -15.47
CA SER A 68 2.02 -5.95 -14.19
C SER A 68 3.23 -5.65 -13.30
N LEU A 69 4.32 -6.41 -13.39
CA LEU A 69 5.53 -6.20 -12.59
C LEU A 69 6.33 -4.97 -13.04
N SER A 70 6.00 -4.36 -14.18
CA SER A 70 6.68 -3.17 -14.67
C SER A 70 6.55 -1.98 -13.72
N GLY A 71 5.63 -2.02 -12.75
CA GLY A 71 5.60 -1.05 -11.64
C GLY A 71 6.83 -1.13 -10.72
N LEU A 72 7.54 -2.26 -10.63
CA LEU A 72 8.85 -2.34 -9.95
C LEU A 72 9.90 -1.51 -10.69
N TYR A 73 9.98 -1.66 -12.01
CA TYR A 73 10.92 -0.89 -12.84
C TYR A 73 10.58 0.61 -12.80
N LEU A 74 9.30 0.97 -12.90
CA LEU A 74 8.82 2.34 -12.73
C LEU A 74 9.22 2.91 -11.37
N SER A 75 9.02 2.16 -10.29
CA SER A 75 9.37 2.59 -8.93
C SER A 75 10.88 2.77 -8.78
N ALA A 76 11.69 1.90 -9.40
CA ALA A 76 13.15 2.05 -9.42
C ALA A 76 13.56 3.35 -10.15
N MET A 77 12.95 3.66 -11.31
CA MET A 77 13.19 4.92 -12.02
C MET A 77 12.85 6.14 -11.14
N ILE A 78 11.69 6.12 -10.47
CA ILE A 78 11.23 7.21 -9.58
C ILE A 78 12.16 7.38 -8.37
N ASN A 79 12.60 6.27 -7.77
CA ASN A 79 13.49 6.33 -6.62
C ASN A 79 14.89 6.83 -7.01
N VAL A 80 15.42 6.45 -8.18
CA VAL A 80 16.67 7.02 -8.71
C VAL A 80 16.51 8.51 -9.01
N LEU A 81 15.40 8.90 -9.64
CA LEU A 81 15.08 10.32 -9.90
C LEU A 81 15.11 11.16 -8.61
N SER A 82 14.51 10.67 -7.52
CA SER A 82 14.49 11.40 -6.24
C SER A 82 15.85 11.47 -5.53
N GLN A 83 16.79 10.58 -5.85
CA GLN A 83 18.15 10.60 -5.31
C GLN A 83 19.10 11.54 -6.08
N CYS A 84 18.89 11.71 -7.39
CA CYS A 84 19.77 12.49 -8.26
C CYS A 84 19.66 14.02 -8.12
N GLY A 85 18.65 14.54 -7.40
CA GLY A 85 18.45 15.97 -7.23
C GLY A 85 17.73 16.29 -5.94
N ALA A 86 18.42 16.95 -5.01
CA ALA A 86 17.88 17.93 -4.08
C ALA A 86 16.35 17.88 -3.81
N SER A 87 15.83 16.83 -3.18
CA SER A 87 14.48 16.90 -2.57
C SER A 87 14.54 17.62 -1.22
N ALA A 88 15.08 18.84 -1.27
CA ALA A 88 14.56 19.97 -0.52
C ALA A 88 13.52 20.76 -1.36
N SER A 89 13.34 20.45 -2.66
CA SER A 89 12.14 20.83 -3.41
C SER A 89 11.16 19.66 -3.42
N GLY A 90 9.97 19.88 -2.84
CA GLY A 90 8.85 18.94 -2.88
C GLY A 90 8.20 18.85 -4.26
N ASP A 91 8.99 18.62 -5.31
CA ASP A 91 8.48 18.51 -6.67
C ASP A 91 7.70 17.20 -6.81
N GLU A 92 6.44 17.36 -7.24
CA GLU A 92 5.47 16.29 -7.41
C GLU A 92 5.74 15.52 -8.71
N ILE A 93 5.93 14.20 -8.61
CA ILE A 93 6.05 13.32 -9.78
C ILE A 93 4.65 12.83 -10.15
N VAL A 94 4.06 13.46 -11.13
CA VAL A 94 2.74 13.07 -11.64
C VAL A 94 2.88 11.96 -12.69
N ILE A 95 2.17 10.85 -12.51
CA ILE A 95 2.07 9.76 -13.48
C ILE A 95 0.61 9.50 -13.86
N ASP A 96 0.36 9.20 -15.13
CA ASP A 96 -0.98 8.87 -15.65
C ASP A 96 -0.99 7.43 -16.14
N LEU A 97 -1.75 6.57 -15.45
CA LEU A 97 -1.88 5.15 -15.73
C LEU A 97 -3.26 4.80 -16.33
N ARG A 98 -4.14 5.78 -16.57
CA ARG A 98 -5.53 5.54 -17.04
C ARG A 98 -5.62 4.82 -18.39
N HIS A 99 -4.54 4.84 -19.16
CA HIS A 99 -4.46 4.25 -20.50
C HIS A 99 -3.75 2.90 -20.53
N LEU A 100 -3.28 2.40 -19.38
CA LEU A 100 -2.53 1.15 -19.27
C LEU A 100 -3.33 0.09 -18.50
N LYS A 101 -3.03 -1.19 -18.74
CA LYS A 101 -3.39 -2.26 -17.80
C LYS A 101 -2.76 -1.99 -16.43
N LEU A 102 -3.36 -2.55 -15.37
CA LEU A 102 -2.91 -2.34 -14.00
C LEU A 102 -1.44 -2.76 -13.81
N LEU A 103 -0.69 -1.89 -13.14
CA LEU A 103 0.69 -2.15 -12.72
C LEU A 103 0.70 -2.48 -11.23
N ASP A 104 1.25 -3.64 -10.88
CA ASP A 104 1.55 -4.01 -9.50
C ASP A 104 2.80 -3.26 -9.03
N PHE A 105 2.97 -3.12 -7.71
CA PHE A 105 4.17 -2.55 -7.09
C PHE A 105 4.46 -1.08 -7.45
N VAL A 106 3.46 -0.32 -7.90
CA VAL A 106 3.60 1.13 -8.08
C VAL A 106 3.96 1.77 -6.73
N GLY A 107 5.06 2.51 -6.67
CA GLY A 107 5.56 3.10 -5.42
C GLY A 107 6.26 2.10 -4.50
N TYR A 108 6.79 1.00 -5.03
CA TYR A 108 7.60 0.07 -4.24
C TYR A 108 8.81 0.78 -3.62
N ARG A 109 8.96 0.66 -2.30
CA ARG A 109 9.99 1.36 -1.51
C ARG A 109 10.07 2.86 -1.78
N ASN A 110 8.92 3.49 -2.08
CA ASN A 110 8.86 4.90 -2.43
C ASN A 110 9.53 5.77 -1.35
N ARG A 111 10.21 6.82 -1.83
CA ARG A 111 10.79 7.91 -1.04
C ARG A 111 10.40 9.30 -1.54
N ALA A 112 9.65 9.37 -2.65
CA ALA A 112 9.32 10.60 -3.36
C ALA A 112 7.86 11.04 -3.11
N HIS A 113 7.49 12.24 -3.57
CA HIS A 113 6.09 12.63 -3.70
C HIS A 113 5.59 12.25 -5.10
N VAL A 114 4.70 11.27 -5.17
CA VAL A 114 4.17 10.71 -6.42
C VAL A 114 2.65 10.84 -6.43
N VAL A 115 2.12 11.41 -7.51
CA VAL A 115 0.68 11.48 -7.77
C VAL A 115 0.34 10.61 -8.96
N VAL A 116 -0.64 9.74 -8.79
CA VAL A 116 -1.08 8.75 -9.79
C VAL A 116 -2.50 9.05 -10.21
N TYR A 117 -2.73 9.24 -11.51
CA TYR A 117 -4.07 9.25 -12.08
C TYR A 117 -4.39 7.89 -12.69
N GLY A 118 -5.49 7.28 -12.25
CA GLY A 118 -5.93 5.96 -12.69
C GLY A 118 -5.77 4.88 -11.62
N ASP A 119 -6.32 3.70 -11.92
CA ASP A 119 -6.28 2.56 -11.03
C ASP A 119 -4.89 1.92 -10.99
N VAL A 120 -4.50 1.40 -9.83
CA VAL A 120 -3.21 0.71 -9.60
C VAL A 120 -3.43 -0.74 -9.19
N GLY A 121 -2.44 -1.57 -9.48
CA GLY A 121 -2.43 -2.99 -9.15
C GLY A 121 -2.16 -3.28 -7.67
N SER A 122 -1.80 -4.54 -7.42
CA SER A 122 -1.51 -5.04 -6.08
C SER A 122 -0.13 -4.57 -5.60
N ASN A 123 0.09 -4.58 -4.29
CA ASN A 123 1.36 -4.19 -3.65
C ASN A 123 1.78 -2.73 -3.91
N THR A 124 0.82 -1.85 -4.21
CA THR A 124 1.07 -0.41 -4.31
C THR A 124 1.63 0.12 -2.99
N GLY A 125 2.74 0.86 -3.02
CA GLY A 125 3.40 1.36 -1.82
C GLY A 125 4.02 0.28 -0.91
N CYS A 126 4.21 -0.94 -1.42
CA CYS A 126 4.82 -2.02 -0.65
C CYS A 126 6.26 -1.64 -0.22
N GLU A 127 6.58 -1.87 1.05
CA GLU A 127 7.83 -1.49 1.71
C GLU A 127 8.18 0.01 1.66
N MET A 128 7.20 0.89 1.43
CA MET A 128 7.40 2.34 1.41
C MET A 128 8.04 2.84 2.72
N GLU A 129 9.01 3.77 2.58
CA GLU A 129 9.85 4.21 3.69
C GLU A 129 9.60 5.67 4.09
N CYS A 130 9.35 6.55 3.12
CA CYS A 130 8.99 7.95 3.31
C CYS A 130 8.33 8.51 2.04
N GLY A 131 8.04 9.81 2.01
CA GLY A 131 7.37 10.45 0.87
C GLY A 131 5.85 10.29 0.90
N VAL A 132 5.22 10.60 -0.22
CA VAL A 132 3.75 10.59 -0.38
C VAL A 132 3.41 9.87 -1.68
N LEU A 133 2.43 8.99 -1.63
CA LEU A 133 1.86 8.33 -2.80
C LEU A 133 0.35 8.58 -2.83
N HIS A 134 -0.11 9.46 -3.70
CA HIS A 134 -1.52 9.82 -3.84
C HIS A 134 -2.09 9.25 -5.12
N VAL A 135 -3.10 8.39 -5.01
CA VAL A 135 -3.75 7.71 -6.14
C VAL A 135 -5.17 8.23 -6.31
N TYR A 136 -5.40 8.94 -7.41
CA TYR A 136 -6.72 9.31 -7.91
C TYR A 136 -7.33 8.14 -8.68
N GLY A 137 -7.75 7.11 -7.95
CA GLY A 137 -8.28 5.86 -8.48
C GLY A 137 -8.40 4.79 -7.40
N ASN A 138 -8.70 3.56 -7.83
CA ASN A 138 -8.73 2.38 -6.96
C ASN A 138 -7.35 1.73 -6.87
N ALA A 139 -7.11 0.99 -5.81
CA ALA A 139 -5.94 0.14 -5.67
C ALA A 139 -6.35 -1.31 -5.38
N PHE A 140 -5.59 -2.27 -5.91
CA PHE A 140 -5.89 -3.68 -5.71
C PHE A 140 -5.40 -4.18 -4.34
N GLY A 141 -4.97 -5.43 -4.21
CA GLY A 141 -4.59 -6.00 -2.91
C GLY A 141 -3.26 -5.47 -2.35
N SER A 142 -3.05 -5.62 -1.03
CA SER A 142 -1.76 -5.44 -0.36
C SER A 142 -1.16 -4.03 -0.47
N VAL A 143 -2.01 -2.99 -0.56
CA VAL A 143 -1.57 -1.59 -0.50
C VAL A 143 -0.80 -1.34 0.80
N GLY A 144 0.38 -0.72 0.73
CA GLY A 144 1.18 -0.40 1.91
C GLY A 144 1.69 -1.64 2.68
N LYS A 145 1.75 -2.81 2.03
CA LYS A 145 2.31 -4.02 2.65
C LYS A 145 3.71 -3.76 3.18
N ARG A 146 3.95 -4.06 4.46
CA ARG A 146 5.22 -3.84 5.17
C ARG A 146 5.73 -2.40 5.11
N MET A 147 4.84 -1.42 4.93
CA MET A 147 5.17 0.01 4.95
C MET A 147 5.81 0.38 6.29
N LYS A 148 6.89 1.17 6.23
CA LYS A 148 7.72 1.58 7.36
C LYS A 148 7.54 3.07 7.69
N GLY A 149 7.15 3.88 6.71
CA GLY A 149 6.93 5.32 6.85
C GLY A 149 6.40 5.95 5.56
N GLY A 150 6.11 7.26 5.61
CA GLY A 150 5.46 7.99 4.52
C GLY A 150 3.94 7.97 4.60
N GLU A 151 3.29 8.45 3.54
CA GLU A 151 1.82 8.55 3.45
C GLU A 151 1.31 7.97 2.13
N ILE A 152 0.27 7.14 2.19
CA ILE A 152 -0.46 6.64 1.01
C ILE A 152 -1.90 7.16 1.09
N LEU A 153 -2.35 7.85 0.04
CA LEU A 153 -3.71 8.35 -0.09
C LEU A 153 -4.37 7.68 -1.30
N ILE A 154 -5.50 7.01 -1.09
CA ILE A 154 -6.28 6.35 -2.15
C ILE A 154 -7.67 7.00 -2.19
N GLU A 155 -8.02 7.60 -3.33
CA GLU A 155 -9.31 8.28 -3.54
C GLU A 155 -10.45 7.32 -3.92
N GLY A 156 -10.16 6.03 -4.09
CA GLY A 156 -11.12 4.99 -4.44
C GLY A 156 -11.16 3.86 -3.42
N ASP A 157 -11.55 2.67 -3.88
CA ASP A 157 -11.56 1.45 -3.08
C ASP A 157 -10.16 0.80 -3.02
N VAL A 158 -9.87 0.09 -1.94
CA VAL A 158 -8.71 -0.81 -1.81
C VAL A 158 -9.12 -2.27 -1.70
N GLY A 159 -8.28 -3.16 -2.24
CA GLY A 159 -8.46 -4.60 -2.18
C GLY A 159 -8.17 -5.23 -0.81
N TYR A 160 -7.91 -6.54 -0.83
CA TYR A 160 -7.59 -7.34 0.36
C TYR A 160 -6.23 -6.96 0.93
N TRP A 161 -6.02 -7.15 2.24
CA TRP A 161 -4.70 -7.03 2.88
C TRP A 161 -4.03 -5.65 2.83
N ALA A 162 -4.79 -4.56 2.64
CA ALA A 162 -4.23 -3.21 2.78
C ALA A 162 -3.61 -3.04 4.19
N GLY A 163 -2.37 -2.54 4.26
CA GLY A 163 -1.61 -2.40 5.50
C GLY A 163 -1.06 -3.70 6.10
N GLU A 164 -1.00 -4.81 5.34
CA GLU A 164 -0.45 -6.09 5.81
C GLU A 164 0.98 -5.91 6.38
N GLY A 165 1.17 -6.23 7.65
CA GLY A 165 2.48 -6.16 8.31
C GLY A 165 3.07 -4.74 8.37
N MET A 166 2.23 -3.70 8.29
CA MET A 166 2.65 -2.29 8.38
C MET A 166 3.31 -2.01 9.74
N ARG A 167 4.42 -1.26 9.72
CA ARG A 167 5.26 -0.93 10.88
C ARG A 167 5.28 0.55 11.21
N GLY A 168 4.89 1.41 10.26
CA GLY A 168 4.84 2.86 10.41
C GLY A 168 4.30 3.52 9.14
N GLY A 169 4.09 4.84 9.20
CA GLY A 169 3.47 5.63 8.14
C GLY A 169 1.95 5.77 8.29
N SER A 170 1.29 6.32 7.29
CA SER A 170 -0.16 6.47 7.23
C SER A 170 -0.75 5.97 5.91
N ILE A 171 -1.92 5.35 5.97
CA ILE A 171 -2.74 4.99 4.80
C ILE A 171 -4.13 5.60 4.99
N VAL A 172 -4.58 6.39 4.02
CA VAL A 172 -5.94 6.96 3.98
C VAL A 172 -6.66 6.46 2.74
N VAL A 173 -7.87 5.92 2.93
CA VAL A 173 -8.73 5.42 1.86
C VAL A 173 -10.10 6.09 1.97
N THR A 174 -10.51 6.84 0.94
CA THR A 174 -11.82 7.50 0.92
C THR A 174 -12.95 6.55 0.51
N GLY A 175 -12.63 5.47 -0.21
CA GLY A 175 -13.56 4.38 -0.52
C GLY A 175 -13.63 3.30 0.56
N ASN A 176 -13.88 2.07 0.13
CA ASN A 176 -13.99 0.87 0.97
C ASN A 176 -12.70 0.05 0.93
N ALA A 177 -12.46 -0.71 1.99
CA ALA A 177 -11.45 -1.76 2.04
C ALA A 177 -12.09 -3.15 2.02
N LYS A 178 -11.44 -4.13 1.41
CA LYS A 178 -11.85 -5.55 1.52
C LYS A 178 -11.33 -6.18 2.82
N ASP A 179 -11.29 -7.50 2.87
CA ASP A 179 -10.92 -8.25 4.08
C ASP A 179 -9.45 -8.06 4.46
N ALA A 180 -9.16 -8.31 5.73
CA ALA A 180 -7.82 -8.35 6.32
C ALA A 180 -7.06 -7.01 6.27
N LEU A 181 -7.77 -5.88 6.34
CA LEU A 181 -7.19 -4.56 6.57
C LEU A 181 -6.31 -4.57 7.83
N GLY A 182 -5.05 -4.15 7.72
CA GLY A 182 -4.10 -4.08 8.83
C GLY A 182 -3.79 -5.43 9.48
N VAL A 183 -3.90 -6.54 8.74
CA VAL A 183 -3.49 -7.85 9.25
C VAL A 183 -2.00 -7.84 9.62
N GLU A 184 -1.66 -8.39 10.78
CA GLU A 184 -0.28 -8.41 11.32
C GLU A 184 0.37 -7.03 11.49
N MET A 185 -0.41 -5.95 11.52
CA MET A 185 0.11 -4.58 11.72
C MET A 185 0.83 -4.45 13.07
N GLU A 186 2.02 -3.84 13.05
CA GLU A 186 2.90 -3.61 14.21
C GLU A 186 2.99 -2.12 14.59
N GLY A 187 2.64 -1.21 13.67
CA GLY A 187 2.68 0.23 13.88
C GLY A 187 2.12 1.01 12.70
N GLY A 188 1.96 2.33 12.86
CA GLY A 188 1.38 3.22 11.85
C GLY A 188 -0.11 3.50 12.05
N ASP A 189 -0.70 4.19 11.07
CA ASP A 189 -2.09 4.64 11.09
C ASP A 189 -2.81 4.27 9.78
N ILE A 190 -4.00 3.67 9.88
CA ILE A 190 -4.85 3.38 8.72
C ILE A 190 -6.23 4.02 8.96
N VAL A 191 -6.71 4.81 8.01
CA VAL A 191 -8.06 5.40 8.02
C VAL A 191 -8.81 5.00 6.77
N VAL A 192 -10.02 4.46 6.93
CA VAL A 192 -10.95 4.11 5.85
C VAL A 192 -12.26 4.85 6.07
N GLU A 193 -12.65 5.71 5.13
CA GLU A 193 -13.91 6.48 5.22
C GLU A 193 -15.13 5.61 4.90
N GLY A 194 -14.99 4.62 4.01
CA GLY A 194 -16.04 3.65 3.72
C GLY A 194 -16.10 2.48 4.72
N ASN A 195 -16.54 1.33 4.21
CA ASN A 195 -16.60 0.09 4.98
C ASN A 195 -15.30 -0.71 4.83
N ALA A 196 -15.02 -1.60 5.79
CA ALA A 196 -13.98 -2.59 5.68
C ALA A 196 -14.56 -4.02 5.76
N GLY A 197 -13.86 -4.99 5.17
CA GLY A 197 -14.29 -6.39 5.19
C GLY A 197 -14.14 -7.09 6.53
N SER A 198 -14.05 -8.42 6.50
CA SER A 198 -13.77 -9.26 7.66
C SER A 198 -12.28 -9.21 8.05
N TYR A 199 -11.95 -9.68 9.25
CA TYR A 199 -10.56 -9.86 9.74
C TYR A 199 -9.74 -8.57 9.84
N VAL A 200 -10.38 -7.40 9.96
CA VAL A 200 -9.69 -6.14 10.21
C VAL A 200 -8.86 -6.24 11.49
N GLY A 201 -7.57 -5.90 11.42
CA GLY A 201 -6.64 -5.95 12.54
C GLY A 201 -6.35 -7.37 13.06
N ARG A 202 -6.56 -8.41 12.25
CA ARG A 202 -6.23 -9.79 12.66
C ARG A 202 -4.74 -9.90 12.94
N TYR A 203 -4.36 -10.50 14.07
CA TYR A 203 -2.97 -10.58 14.55
C TYR A 203 -2.26 -9.22 14.73
N MET A 204 -3.00 -8.12 14.89
CA MET A 204 -2.42 -6.79 15.14
C MET A 204 -1.65 -6.75 16.46
N ARG A 205 -0.45 -6.19 16.41
CA ARG A 205 0.54 -6.08 17.50
C ARG A 205 0.90 -4.62 17.83
N GLY A 206 0.25 -3.65 17.18
CA GLY A 206 0.46 -2.22 17.40
C GLY A 206 -0.12 -1.37 16.26
N GLY A 207 -0.07 -0.05 16.42
CA GLY A 207 -0.64 0.91 15.47
C GLY A 207 -2.11 1.23 15.73
N ARG A 208 -2.73 1.94 14.79
CA ARG A 208 -4.13 2.37 14.87
C ARG A 208 -4.87 2.17 13.54
N ILE A 209 -6.06 1.60 13.61
CA ILE A 209 -6.99 1.46 12.47
C ILE A 209 -8.29 2.18 12.81
N VAL A 210 -8.74 3.07 11.92
CA VAL A 210 -10.03 3.77 12.01
C VAL A 210 -10.87 3.45 10.77
N VAL A 211 -12.08 2.94 10.98
CA VAL A 211 -13.07 2.72 9.92
C VAL A 211 -14.31 3.55 10.23
N LEU A 212 -14.68 4.47 9.33
CA LEU A 212 -15.85 5.33 9.54
C LEU A 212 -17.18 4.61 9.19
N GLY A 213 -17.13 3.62 8.31
CA GLY A 213 -18.26 2.74 8.00
C GLY A 213 -18.36 1.50 8.90
N ASN A 214 -18.90 0.43 8.33
CA ASN A 214 -19.05 -0.87 9.00
C ASN A 214 -17.83 -1.77 8.76
N VAL A 215 -17.67 -2.77 9.62
CA VAL A 215 -16.69 -3.84 9.46
C VAL A 215 -17.37 -5.21 9.48
N GLY A 216 -16.77 -6.18 8.78
CA GLY A 216 -17.27 -7.55 8.74
C GLY A 216 -16.94 -8.37 10.00
N HIS A 217 -16.93 -9.69 9.84
CA HIS A 217 -16.66 -10.63 10.92
C HIS A 217 -15.21 -10.57 11.45
N TRP A 218 -15.02 -11.05 12.69
CA TRP A 218 -13.70 -11.33 13.27
C TRP A 218 -12.78 -10.11 13.39
N LEU A 219 -13.36 -8.93 13.65
CA LEU A 219 -12.62 -7.71 13.98
C LEU A 219 -11.63 -7.96 15.13
N GLY A 220 -10.35 -7.64 14.94
CA GLY A 220 -9.32 -7.78 15.97
C GLY A 220 -9.05 -9.23 16.40
N GLN A 221 -9.34 -10.22 15.55
CA GLN A 221 -9.08 -11.61 15.90
C GLN A 221 -7.59 -11.84 16.19
N PHE A 222 -7.26 -12.45 17.32
CA PHE A 222 -5.88 -12.65 17.79
C PHE A 222 -5.06 -11.36 18.01
N MET A 223 -5.69 -10.18 18.05
CA MET A 223 -5.02 -8.91 18.37
C MET A 223 -4.34 -8.98 19.74
N SER A 224 -3.09 -8.54 19.83
CA SER A 224 -2.33 -8.51 21.09
C SER A 224 -2.00 -7.09 21.56
N ASP A 225 -2.00 -6.10 20.67
CA ASP A 225 -1.85 -4.69 21.01
C ASP A 225 -2.37 -3.81 19.86
N GLY A 226 -2.44 -2.49 20.07
CA GLY A 226 -2.92 -1.49 19.12
C GLY A 226 -4.33 -0.98 19.43
N GLU A 227 -4.84 -0.12 18.56
CA GLU A 227 -6.17 0.47 18.66
C GLU A 227 -6.97 0.29 17.36
N ILE A 228 -8.20 -0.20 17.48
CA ILE A 228 -9.14 -0.28 16.35
C ILE A 228 -10.41 0.50 16.71
N ILE A 229 -10.78 1.47 15.89
CA ILE A 229 -11.97 2.31 16.05
C ILE A 229 -12.89 2.10 14.86
N VAL A 230 -14.14 1.73 15.13
CA VAL A 230 -15.20 1.56 14.14
C VAL A 230 -16.36 2.49 14.49
N TRP A 231 -16.74 3.38 13.57
CA TRP A 231 -17.86 4.29 13.79
C TRP A 231 -19.22 3.66 13.44
N GLY A 232 -19.25 2.72 12.50
CA GLY A 232 -20.43 1.92 12.18
C GLY A 232 -20.57 0.67 13.03
N ASN A 233 -21.13 -0.38 12.42
CA ASN A 233 -21.37 -1.67 13.06
C ASN A 233 -20.23 -2.66 12.79
N ALA A 234 -20.12 -3.66 13.65
CA ALA A 234 -19.28 -4.84 13.43
C ALA A 234 -20.15 -6.10 13.41
N GLU A 235 -19.82 -7.07 12.56
CA GLU A 235 -20.51 -8.36 12.58
C GLU A 235 -19.98 -9.27 13.72
N ASN A 236 -20.16 -10.58 13.60
CA ASN A 236 -19.84 -11.55 14.65
C ASN A 236 -18.34 -11.68 14.95
N GLY A 237 -18.00 -12.07 16.18
CA GLY A 237 -16.67 -12.54 16.56
C GLY A 237 -15.65 -11.45 16.86
N VAL A 238 -16.10 -10.23 17.16
CA VAL A 238 -15.24 -9.11 17.56
C VAL A 238 -14.35 -9.52 18.75
N GLY A 239 -13.03 -9.30 18.63
CA GLY A 239 -12.04 -9.58 19.66
C GLY A 239 -11.86 -11.06 19.97
N ASN A 240 -12.21 -11.96 19.03
CA ASN A 240 -12.00 -13.38 19.23
C ASN A 240 -10.52 -13.71 19.45
N TRP A 241 -10.20 -14.42 20.53
CA TRP A 241 -8.82 -14.70 20.95
C TRP A 241 -7.92 -13.46 21.16
N MET A 242 -8.51 -12.29 21.42
CA MET A 242 -7.78 -11.06 21.72
C MET A 242 -6.96 -11.22 23.01
N ARG A 243 -5.69 -10.84 22.96
CA ARG A 243 -4.69 -10.95 24.05
C ARG A 243 -4.22 -9.60 24.58
N GLY A 244 -4.73 -8.50 24.02
CA GLY A 244 -4.41 -7.13 24.40
C GLY A 244 -4.88 -6.15 23.33
N GLY A 245 -4.64 -4.85 23.56
CA GLY A 245 -5.12 -3.77 22.70
C GLY A 245 -6.50 -3.23 23.08
N TYR A 246 -7.00 -2.31 22.26
CA TYR A 246 -8.28 -1.64 22.44
C TYR A 246 -9.12 -1.66 21.16
N ILE A 247 -10.38 -2.06 21.27
CA ILE A 247 -11.36 -2.00 20.19
C ILE A 247 -12.52 -1.10 20.63
N ARG A 248 -12.88 -0.12 19.81
CA ARG A 248 -14.05 0.76 20.02
C ARG A 248 -15.02 0.63 18.85
N ILE A 249 -16.29 0.42 19.14
CA ILE A 249 -17.39 0.37 18.16
C ILE A 249 -18.48 1.34 18.60
N ASP A 250 -18.84 2.29 17.76
CA ASP A 250 -19.91 3.27 18.06
C ASP A 250 -21.30 2.86 17.57
N GLY A 251 -21.38 1.84 16.72
CA GLY A 251 -22.61 1.11 16.38
C GLY A 251 -22.82 -0.13 17.23
N ASP A 252 -23.40 -1.17 16.62
CA ASP A 252 -23.66 -2.46 17.25
C ASP A 252 -22.58 -3.49 16.87
N ALA A 253 -22.42 -4.52 17.71
CA ALA A 253 -21.63 -5.71 17.38
C ALA A 253 -22.52 -6.96 17.36
N GLY A 254 -22.17 -7.90 16.47
CA GLY A 254 -22.83 -9.19 16.40
C GLY A 254 -22.54 -10.11 17.59
N GLU A 255 -22.81 -11.40 17.38
CA GLU A 255 -22.63 -12.44 18.38
C GLU A 255 -21.13 -12.78 18.60
N LEU A 256 -20.84 -13.60 19.61
CA LEU A 256 -19.49 -14.11 19.94
C LEU A 256 -18.47 -13.01 20.27
N LEU A 257 -18.97 -11.85 20.72
CA LEU A 257 -18.16 -10.74 21.20
C LEU A 257 -17.23 -11.19 22.34
N GLY A 258 -15.92 -10.96 22.16
CA GLY A 258 -14.89 -11.32 23.13
C GLY A 258 -14.72 -12.83 23.33
N LEU A 259 -15.19 -13.68 22.41
CA LEU A 259 -15.03 -15.13 22.52
C LEU A 259 -13.53 -15.49 22.67
N ASN A 260 -13.17 -16.16 23.76
CA ASN A 260 -11.78 -16.50 24.12
C ASN A 260 -10.84 -15.29 24.32
N MET A 261 -11.38 -14.10 24.61
CA MET A 261 -10.58 -12.94 24.98
C MET A 261 -9.80 -13.19 26.29
N LEU A 262 -8.49 -12.97 26.26
CA LEU A 262 -7.56 -13.18 27.38
C LEU A 262 -7.10 -11.87 28.04
N ALA A 263 -7.02 -10.78 27.27
CA ALA A 263 -6.73 -9.44 27.79
C ALA A 263 -7.17 -8.35 26.80
N GLY A 264 -7.17 -7.09 27.25
CA GLY A 264 -7.52 -5.92 26.45
C GLY A 264 -8.87 -5.31 26.83
N ALA A 265 -9.34 -4.37 26.00
CA ALA A 265 -10.65 -3.75 26.20
C ALA A 265 -11.41 -3.62 24.89
N ILE A 266 -12.70 -3.96 24.92
CA ILE A 266 -13.65 -3.77 23.83
C ILE A 266 -14.76 -2.86 24.35
N ARG A 267 -14.90 -1.68 23.77
CA ARG A 267 -15.95 -0.71 24.08
C ARG A 267 -16.94 -0.68 22.92
N ILE A 268 -18.20 -0.89 23.25
CA ILE A 268 -19.34 -0.66 22.37
C ILE A 268 -20.16 0.48 23.00
N LYS A 269 -20.74 1.39 22.21
CA LYS A 269 -21.49 2.58 22.64
C LYS A 269 -21.98 2.62 24.11
N ASN A 270 -22.80 1.65 24.53
CA ASN A 270 -23.39 1.55 25.88
C ASN A 270 -22.89 0.33 26.70
N MET A 271 -21.89 -0.40 26.24
CA MET A 271 -21.37 -1.60 26.87
C MET A 271 -19.85 -1.64 26.80
N VAL A 272 -19.19 -1.84 27.94
CA VAL A 272 -17.74 -1.99 27.98
C VAL A 272 -17.41 -3.41 28.45
N ILE A 273 -16.64 -4.13 27.65
CA ILE A 273 -16.04 -5.41 28.00
C ILE A 273 -14.57 -5.17 28.23
N THR A 274 -14.12 -5.33 29.46
CA THR A 274 -12.70 -5.27 29.80
C THR A 274 -12.28 -6.62 30.35
N CYS A 275 -11.21 -7.20 29.78
CA CYS A 275 -10.55 -8.33 30.38
C CYS A 275 -9.19 -7.86 30.89
N VAL A 276 -9.08 -7.73 32.21
CA VAL A 276 -7.79 -7.47 32.86
C VAL A 276 -7.15 -8.82 33.11
N SER A 277 -6.07 -9.16 32.39
CA SER A 277 -5.33 -10.36 32.73
C SER A 277 -4.78 -10.20 34.16
N ARG A 278 -5.03 -11.20 35.01
CA ARG A 278 -4.38 -11.28 36.32
C ARG A 278 -2.88 -11.48 36.11
N ARG A 279 -2.11 -10.88 37.04
CA ARG A 279 -0.65 -10.85 37.19
C ARG A 279 0.12 -11.98 36.52
#